data_AF-A0A956C069-F1
#
_entry.id   AF-A0A956C069-F1
#
_cell.length_a   1.000
_cell.length_b   1.000
_cell.length_c   1.000
_cell.angle_alpha   90.00
_cell.angle_beta   90.00
_cell.angle_gamma   90.00
#
_symmetry.space_group_name_H-M   'P 1'
#
loop_
_entity.id
_entity.type
_entity.pdbx_description
1 polymer ?
#
loop_
_entity_poly.entity_id
_entity_poly.type
_entity_poly.pdbx_seq_one_letter_code
_entity_poly.pdbx_strand_id
1 'polypeptide(L)'
;IGTKDKTGAKVEVFLLRNLENGIWEVMVKPARKVRLGNKIVFSDDFTCDIIDNTVSGGRIIEVHCQGDFFEVLDRVAVRGSDG
;
A
#
# COMPACT_ATOMS: atom_id res chain seq x y z
N ILE A 1 0.22 -8.01 3.44
CA ILE A 1 0.53 -7.20 4.66
C ILE A 1 1.81 -6.42 4.38
N GLY A 2 1.82 -5.12 4.65
CA GLY A 2 3.00 -4.26 4.54
C GLY A 2 3.52 -3.81 5.90
N THR A 3 4.76 -3.34 5.93
CA THR A 3 5.46 -2.87 7.13
C THR A 3 5.88 -1.42 6.95
N LYS A 4 5.60 -0.57 7.94
CA LYS A 4 6.12 0.80 7.94
C LYS A 4 7.63 0.82 8.10
N ASP A 5 8.34 1.51 7.21
CA ASP A 5 9.80 1.59 7.16
C ASP A 5 10.46 1.97 8.50
N LYS A 6 9.95 3.02 9.16
CA LYS A 6 10.56 3.61 10.36
C LYS A 6 10.18 2.92 11.65
N THR A 7 9.00 2.31 11.71
CA THR A 7 8.42 1.83 12.97
C THR A 7 8.23 0.32 13.03
N GLY A 8 8.42 -0.40 11.91
CA GLY A 8 8.15 -1.84 11.83
C GLY A 8 6.68 -2.21 12.02
N ALA A 9 5.77 -1.23 12.00
CA ALA A 9 4.36 -1.48 12.29
C ALA A 9 3.69 -2.15 11.09
N LYS A 10 3.02 -3.28 11.35
CA LYS A 10 2.25 -4.00 10.33
C LYS A 10 0.95 -3.28 9.99
N VAL A 11 0.64 -3.24 8.69
CA VAL A 11 -0.59 -2.68 8.12
C VAL A 11 -1.09 -3.56 6.97
N GLU A 12 -2.39 -3.59 6.80
CA GLU A 12 -3.07 -4.17 5.64
C GLU A 12 -3.46 -3.04 4.69
N VAL A 13 -3.30 -3.26 3.39
CA VAL A 13 -3.64 -2.29 2.34
C VAL A 13 -4.55 -2.99 1.35
N PHE A 14 -5.71 -2.38 1.09
CA PHE A 14 -6.72 -2.85 0.16
C PHE A 14 -6.82 -1.85 -0.98
N LEU A 15 -6.57 -2.29 -2.22
CA LEU A 15 -6.75 -1.45 -3.39
C LEU A 15 -8.24 -1.16 -3.61
N LEU A 16 -8.58 0.11 -3.84
CA LEU A 16 -9.95 0.54 -4.12
C LEU A 16 -10.11 0.97 -5.57
N ARG A 17 -9.24 1.87 -6.04
CA ARG A 17 -9.35 2.47 -7.37
C ARG A 17 -7.98 2.83 -7.94
N ASN A 18 -7.78 2.50 -9.22
CA ASN A 18 -6.63 2.97 -9.99
C ASN A 18 -6.85 4.44 -10.41
N LEU A 19 -5.88 5.30 -10.14
CA LEU A 19 -5.86 6.72 -10.50
C LEU A 19 -4.84 7.02 -11.62
N GLU A 20 -4.28 5.98 -12.24
CA GLU A 20 -3.27 5.99 -13.30
C GLU A 20 -1.85 6.29 -12.82
N ASN A 21 -0.85 6.00 -13.66
CA ASN A 21 0.58 6.28 -13.42
C ASN A 21 1.12 5.74 -12.08
N GLY A 22 0.69 4.54 -11.67
CA GLY A 22 1.11 3.95 -10.39
C GLY A 22 0.47 4.58 -9.16
N ILE A 23 -0.54 5.43 -9.34
CA ILE A 23 -1.29 6.06 -8.25
C ILE A 23 -2.57 5.27 -7.97
N TRP A 24 -2.82 4.98 -6.70
CA TRP A 24 -3.99 4.22 -6.26
C TRP A 24 -4.67 4.86 -5.06
N GLU A 25 -6.00 4.82 -5.06
CA GLU A 25 -6.78 4.95 -3.83
C GLU A 25 -6.81 3.60 -3.12
N VAL A 26 -6.52 3.61 -1.81
CA VAL A 26 -6.47 2.42 -0.97
C VAL A 26 -7.16 2.64 0.38
N MET A 27 -7.63 1.55 0.97
CA MET A 27 -7.99 1.49 2.39
C MET A 27 -6.84 0.85 3.17
N VAL A 28 -6.50 1.41 4.33
CA VAL A 28 -5.43 0.89 5.19
C VAL A 28 -5.99 0.49 6.55
N LYS A 29 -5.58 -0.69 7.06
CA LYS A 29 -5.93 -1.16 8.40
C LYS A 29 -4.67 -1.48 9.24
N PRO A 30 -4.56 -0.96 10.48
CA PRO A 30 -5.40 0.07 11.09
C PRO A 30 -5.05 1.48 10.56
N ALA A 31 -6.05 2.21 10.05
CA ALA A 31 -5.88 3.52 9.40
C ALA A 31 -5.09 4.54 10.24
N ARG A 32 -5.29 4.54 11.57
CA ARG A 32 -4.61 5.45 12.50
C ARG A 32 -3.08 5.37 12.50
N LYS A 33 -2.50 4.28 12.00
CA LYS A 33 -1.04 4.07 11.96
C LYS A 33 -0.36 4.74 10.77
N VAL A 34 -1.13 5.23 9.80
CA VAL A 34 -0.61 5.67 8.49
C VAL A 34 -0.99 7.12 8.21
N ARG A 35 0.03 7.92 7.93
CA ARG A 35 -0.06 9.36 7.65
C ARG A 35 0.61 9.68 6.32
N LEU A 36 0.32 10.87 5.80
CA LEU A 36 1.02 11.47 4.66
C LEU A 36 2.54 11.37 4.84
N GLY A 37 3.25 11.03 3.76
CA GLY A 37 4.71 10.85 3.73
C GLY A 37 5.22 9.58 4.42
N ASN A 38 4.34 8.67 4.86
CA ASN A 38 4.79 7.36 5.34
C ASN A 38 5.09 6.44 4.16
N LYS A 39 6.11 5.59 4.32
CA LYS A 39 6.44 4.53 3.37
C LYS A 39 5.98 3.18 3.93
N ILE A 40 5.32 2.39 3.09
CA ILE A 40 4.93 1.01 3.38
C ILE A 40 5.77 0.09 2.50
N VAL A 41 6.47 -0.85 3.13
CA VAL A 41 7.31 -1.86 2.46
C VAL A 41 6.57 -3.19 2.46
N PHE A 42 6.34 -3.75 1.28
CA PHE A 42 5.74 -5.09 1.12
C PHE A 42 6.81 -6.16 0.85
N SER A 43 7.84 -5.78 0.09
CA SER A 43 9.06 -6.54 -0.18
C SER A 43 10.18 -5.58 -0.58
N ASP A 44 11.39 -6.09 -0.80
CA ASP A 44 12.56 -5.29 -1.21
C ASP A 44 12.36 -4.59 -2.57
N ASP A 45 11.49 -5.16 -3.42
CA ASP A 45 11.16 -4.70 -4.76
C ASP A 45 9.76 -4.08 -4.87
N PHE A 46 9.02 -3.91 -3.77
CA PHE A 46 7.69 -3.33 -3.76
C PHE A 46 7.43 -2.48 -2.51
N THR A 47 7.34 -1.18 -2.72
CA THR A 47 7.01 -0.19 -1.70
C THR A 47 5.95 0.78 -2.20
N CYS A 48 5.28 1.45 -1.27
CA CYS A 48 4.37 2.54 -1.60
C CYS A 48 4.55 3.72 -0.65
N ASP A 49 4.44 4.93 -1.18
CA ASP A 49 4.43 6.16 -0.40
C ASP A 49 3.00 6.70 -0.26
N ILE A 50 2.64 7.15 0.95
CA ILE A 50 1.37 7.84 1.17
C ILE A 50 1.50 9.28 0.70
N ILE A 51 0.82 9.63 -0.37
CA ILE A 51 0.92 10.95 -1.01
C ILE A 51 -0.32 11.83 -0.80
N ASP A 52 -1.46 11.26 -0.38
CA ASP A 52 -2.63 12.04 0.07
C ASP A 52 -3.61 11.23 0.94
N ASN A 53 -4.65 11.90 1.43
CA ASN A 53 -5.84 11.32 2.04
C ASN A 53 -7.05 11.59 1.16
N THR A 54 -8.06 10.71 1.22
CA THR A 54 -9.35 10.97 0.59
C THR A 54 -10.39 11.40 1.62
N VAL A 55 -11.44 12.09 1.17
CA VAL A 55 -12.58 12.48 2.01
C VAL A 55 -13.30 11.25 2.60
N SER A 56 -13.27 10.12 1.89
CA SER A 56 -13.84 8.84 2.31
C SER A 56 -13.02 8.11 3.39
N GLY A 57 -11.91 8.69 3.85
CA GLY A 57 -11.04 8.11 4.87
C GLY A 57 -10.00 7.13 4.32
N GLY A 58 -9.92 6.96 3.00
CA GLY A 58 -8.86 6.24 2.31
C GLY A 58 -7.54 7.03 2.25
N ARG A 59 -6.57 6.46 1.53
CA ARG A 59 -5.27 7.06 1.24
C ARG A 59 -5.02 7.01 -0.25
N ILE A 60 -4.33 8.02 -0.74
CA ILE A 60 -3.72 7.98 -2.06
C ILE A 60 -2.28 7.53 -1.88
N ILE A 61 -1.88 6.52 -2.64
CA ILE A 61 -0.52 6.00 -2.63
C ILE A 61 0.11 6.12 -4.01
N GLU A 62 1.42 6.33 -4.01
CA GLU A 62 2.28 6.12 -5.18
C GLU A 62 3.00 4.79 -5.00
N VAL A 63 2.94 3.95 -6.03
CA VAL A 63 3.57 2.62 -6.05
C VAL A 63 4.98 2.73 -6.63
N HIS A 64 5.92 2.06 -5.97
CA HIS A 64 7.26 1.84 -6.49
C HIS A 64 7.55 0.34 -6.50
N CYS A 65 7.66 -0.24 -7.69
CA CYS A 65 8.05 -1.62 -7.85
C CYS A 65 9.02 -1.84 -9.01
N GLN A 66 9.79 -2.92 -8.95
CA GLN A 66 10.56 -3.39 -10.11
C GLN A 66 9.68 -4.27 -10.99
N GLY A 67 9.47 -3.87 -12.24
CA GLY A 67 8.63 -4.60 -13.20
C GLY A 67 7.17 -4.16 -13.19
N ASP A 68 6.30 -5.00 -13.76
CA ASP A 68 4.88 -4.71 -13.87
C ASP A 68 4.18 -4.81 -12.50
N PHE A 69 3.37 -3.80 -12.19
CA PHE A 69 2.69 -3.73 -10.89
C PHE A 69 1.69 -4.86 -10.68
N PHE A 70 0.96 -5.28 -11.72
CA PHE A 70 -0.02 -6.35 -11.61
C PHE A 70 0.66 -7.70 -11.35
N GLU A 71 1.81 -7.95 -12.00
CA GLU A 71 2.62 -9.14 -11.70
C GLU A 71 3.14 -9.15 -10.25
N VAL A 72 3.52 -7.99 -9.71
CA VAL A 72 3.96 -7.86 -8.31
C VAL A 72 2.79 -8.04 -7.36
N LEU A 73 1.61 -7.51 -7.69
CA LEU A 73 0.39 -7.70 -6.90
C LEU A 73 0.00 -9.15 -6.77
N ASP A 74 0.07 -9.95 -7.84
CA ASP A 74 -0.27 -11.37 -7.80
C ASP A 74 0.59 -12.14 -6.77
N ARG A 75 1.83 -11.71 -6.55
CA ARG A 75 2.72 -12.30 -5.53
C ARG A 75 2.33 -11.90 -4.10
N VAL A 76 1.77 -10.71 -3.91
CA VAL A 76 1.49 -10.12 -2.59
C VAL A 76 0.05 -10.35 -2.13
N ALA A 77 -0.91 -10.37 -3.06
CA ALA A 77 -2.34 -10.52 -2.79
C ALA A 77 -2.70 -11.90 -2.23
N VAL A 78 -1.95 -12.95 -2.60
CA VAL A 78 -2.23 -14.34 -2.22
C VAL A 78 -1.92 -14.64 -0.74
N ARG A 79 -1.17 -13.78 -0.04
CA ARG A 79 -0.77 -14.03 1.36
C ARG A 79 -1.82 -13.64 2.42
N GLY A 80 -3.06 -13.32 2.02
CA GLY A 80 -4.12 -12.81 2.90
C GLY A 80 -5.27 -13.76 3.18
N SER A 81 -5.29 -14.99 2.63
CA SER A 81 -6.45 -15.89 2.70
C SER A 81 -6.35 -17.02 3.71
N ASP A 82 -5.20 -17.21 4.37
CA ASP A 82 -5.02 -18.26 5.37
C ASP A 82 -5.16 -17.66 6.78
N GLY A 83 -6.39 -17.66 7.29
CA GLY A 83 -6.75 -17.24 8.65
C GLY A 83 -8.25 -17.21 8.90
#